data_AF-A0A371KMR4-F1
#
_entry.id   AF-A0A371KMR4-F1
#
_cell.length_a   1.000
_cell.length_b   1.000
_cell.length_c   1.000
_cell.angle_alpha   90.00
_cell.angle_beta   90.00
_cell.angle_gamma   90.00
#
_symmetry.space_group_name_H-M   'P 1'
#
loop_
_entity.id
_entity.type
_entity.pdbx_description
1 polymer ?
#
loop_
_entity_poly.entity_id
_entity_poly.type
_entity_poly.pdbx_seq_one_letter_code
_entity_poly.pdbx_strand_id
1 'polypeptide(L)' 'MSAHEELQMHLAQALTRTTEPDVQAHLHAALEFCQELPTTLVACSACGTVGLPERIQVHDCRHR' A
#
# COMPACT_ATOMS: atom_id res chain seq x y z
N MET A 1 14.01 -2.92 6.00
CA MET A 1 12.80 -2.10 5.88
C MET A 1 11.89 -2.76 4.87
N SER A 2 10.59 -2.77 5.10
CA SER A 2 9.60 -3.21 4.11
C SER A 2 9.38 -2.11 3.06
N ALA A 3 8.84 -2.47 1.89
CA ALA A 3 8.46 -1.48 0.88
C ALA A 3 7.45 -0.43 1.41
N HIS A 4 6.65 -0.81 2.41
CA HIS A 4 5.69 0.08 3.07
C HIS A 4 6.40 1.11 3.96
N GLU A 5 7.39 0.67 4.74
CA GLU A 5 8.23 1.55 5.56
C GLU A 5 9.05 2.53 4.70
N GLU A 6 9.60 2.07 3.57
CA GLU A 6 10.33 2.91 2.62
C GLU A 6 9.42 3.97 1.98
N LEU A 7 8.20 3.61 1.60
CA LEU A 7 7.21 4.55 1.07
C LEU A 7 6.87 5.64 2.10
N GLN A 8 6.57 5.25 3.34
CA GLN A 8 6.28 6.21 4.41
C GLN A 8 7.44 7.15 4.67
N MET A 9 8.67 6.63 4.69
CA MET A 9 9.88 7.44 4.82
C MET A 9 9.99 8.47 3.68
N HIS A 10 9.81 8.06 2.42
CA HIS A 10 9.90 8.97 1.28
C HIS A 10 8.80 10.05 1.29
N LEU A 11 7.57 9.70 1.67
CA LEU A 11 6.46 10.66 1.79
C LEU A 11 6.72 11.68 2.91
N ALA A 12 7.19 11.24 4.08
CA ALA A 12 7.56 12.13 5.18
C ALA A 12 8.71 13.07 4.79
N GLN A 13 9.70 12.57 4.05
CA GLN A 13 10.77 13.38 3.51
C GLN A 13 10.27 14.41 2.48
N ALA A 14 9.33 14.04 1.61
CA ALA A 14 8.73 14.99 0.67
C ALA A 14 7.96 16.09 1.42
N LEU A 15 7.21 15.71 2.46
CA LEU A 15 6.41 16.64 3.26
C LEU A 15 7.28 17.70 3.94
N THR A 16 8.42 17.30 4.49
CA THR A 16 9.37 18.21 5.15
C THR A 16 10.12 19.15 4.18
N ARG A 17 10.10 18.86 2.88
CA ARG A 17 10.85 19.61 1.85
C ARG A 17 9.95 20.49 0.98
N THR A 18 8.67 20.17 0.87
CA THR A 18 7.73 20.99 0.09
C THR A 18 7.26 22.21 0.89
N THR A 19 7.09 23.33 0.19
CA THR A 19 6.47 24.56 0.71
C THR A 19 5.08 24.81 0.13
N GLU A 20 4.65 24.01 -0.86
CA GLU A 20 3.35 24.17 -1.51
C GLU A 20 2.24 23.56 -0.64
N PRO A 21 1.25 24.34 -0.16
CA PRO A 21 0.25 23.86 0.78
C PRO A 21 -0.59 22.70 0.23
N ASP A 22 -0.95 22.74 -1.05
CA ASP A 22 -1.73 21.67 -1.69
C ASP A 22 -0.93 20.36 -1.73
N VAL A 23 0.37 20.45 -2.00
CA VAL A 23 1.25 19.27 -1.97
C VAL A 23 1.38 18.72 -0.55
N GLN A 24 1.48 19.57 0.47
CA GLN A 24 1.49 19.12 1.87
C GLN A 24 0.20 18.39 2.23
N ALA A 25 -0.96 18.93 1.86
CA ALA A 25 -2.26 18.28 2.11
C ALA A 25 -2.35 16.90 1.45
N HIS A 26 -1.91 16.79 0.18
CA HIS A 26 -1.88 15.50 -0.52
C HIS A 26 -0.91 14.50 0.12
N LEU A 27 0.27 14.94 0.57
CA LEU A 27 1.25 14.08 1.23
C LEU A 27 0.76 13.58 2.60
N HIS A 28 0.05 14.43 3.36
CA HIS A 28 -0.62 14.01 4.59
C HIS A 28 -1.66 12.93 4.33
N ALA A 29 -2.56 13.15 3.36
CA ALA A 29 -3.57 12.16 2.99
C ALA A 29 -2.93 10.83 2.53
N ALA A 30 -1.82 10.89 1.78
CA ALA A 30 -1.09 9.70 1.36
C ALA A 30 -0.48 8.92 2.54
N LEU A 31 0.08 9.63 3.53
CA LEU A 31 0.63 9.01 4.75
C LEU A 31 -0.46 8.36 5.61
N GLU A 32 -1.63 8.99 5.73
CA GLU A 32 -2.80 8.41 6.42
C GLU A 32 -3.27 7.16 5.70
N PHE A 33 -3.48 7.23 4.38
CA PHE A 33 -3.89 6.07 3.59
C PHE A 33 -2.90 4.91 3.69
N CYS A 34 -1.60 5.18 3.75
CA CYS A 34 -0.60 4.13 3.98
C CYS A 34 -0.86 3.37 5.27
N GLN A 35 -1.28 4.01 6.35
CA GLN A 35 -1.57 3.33 7.62
C GLN A 35 -2.78 2.40 7.54
N GLU A 36 -3.70 2.69 6.62
CA GLU A 36 -4.91 1.89 6.37
C GLU A 36 -4.68 0.73 5.39
N LEU A 37 -3.54 0.72 4.67
CA LEU A 37 -3.27 -0.32 3.70
C LEU A 37 -3.17 -1.70 4.37
N PRO A 38 -3.83 -2.74 3.81
CA PRO A 38 -3.69 -4.09 4.29
C PRO A 38 -2.24 -4.55 4.16
N THR A 39 -1.62 -4.92 5.28
CA THR A 39 -0.29 -5.53 5.30
C THR A 39 -0.36 -7.06 5.31
N THR A 40 -1.56 -7.62 5.50
CA THR A 40 -1.77 -9.06 5.60
C THR A 40 -2.04 -9.65 4.23
N LEU A 41 -1.18 -10.57 3.81
CA LEU A 41 -1.44 -11.38 2.63
C LEU A 41 -2.35 -12.57 2.99
N VAL A 42 -3.26 -12.91 2.10
CA VAL A 42 -4.15 -14.07 2.23
C VAL A 42 -3.87 -15.07 1.12
N ALA A 43 -4.05 -16.35 1.42
CA ALA A 43 -3.98 -17.41 0.42
C ALA A 43 -5.33 -17.59 -0.27
N CYS A 44 -5.32 -17.73 -1.60
CA CYS A 44 -6.48 -18.21 -2.33
C CYS A 44 -6.80 -19.65 -1.91
N SER A 45 -8.05 -19.90 -1.49
CA SER A 45 -8.50 -21.25 -1.10
C SER A 45 -8.50 -22.26 -2.26
N ALA A 46 -8.55 -21.79 -3.52
CA ALA A 46 -8.65 -22.64 -4.69
C ALA A 46 -7.27 -23.03 -5.28
N CYS A 47 -6.34 -22.08 -5.39
CA CYS A 47 -5.03 -22.31 -6.02
C CYS A 47 -3.82 -22.10 -5.10
N GLY A 48 -4.03 -21.67 -3.86
CA GLY A 48 -2.96 -21.42 -2.88
C GLY A 48 -2.12 -20.16 -3.12
N THR A 49 -2.39 -19.38 -4.18
CA THR A 49 -1.68 -18.11 -4.45
C THR A 49 -1.85 -17.15 -3.28
N VAL A 50 -0.74 -16.58 -2.79
CA VAL A 50 -0.72 -15.62 -1.67
C VAL A 50 -0.64 -14.19 -2.20
N GLY A 51 -1.51 -13.30 -1.74
CA GLY A 51 -1.57 -11.92 -2.20
C GLY A 51 -2.45 -11.03 -1.33
N LEU A 52 -2.56 -9.75 -1.70
CA LEU A 52 -3.48 -8.82 -1.04
C LEU A 52 -4.93 -9.29 -1.19
N PRO A 53 -5.79 -9.15 -0.16
CA PRO A 53 -7.17 -9.62 -0.19
C PRO A 53 -7.95 -9.16 -1.43
N GLU A 54 -7.81 -7.90 -1.81
CA GLU A 54 -8.53 -7.29 -2.93
C GLU A 54 -8.06 -7.89 -4.26
N ARG A 55 -6.76 -8.21 -4.36
CA ARG A 55 -6.18 -8.87 -5.53
C ARG A 55 -6.59 -10.34 -5.60
N ILE A 56 -6.61 -11.04 -4.46
CA ILE A 56 -7.07 -12.41 -4.37
C ILE A 56 -8.58 -12.51 -4.67
N GLN A 57 -9.37 -11.49 -4.34
CA GLN A 57 -10.80 -11.46 -4.65
C GLN A 57 -11.08 -11.46 -6.16
N VAL A 58 -10.24 -10.78 -6.96
CA VAL A 58 -10.47 -10.59 -8.41
C VAL A 58 -9.50 -11.36 -9.30
N HIS A 59 -8.53 -12.08 -8.75
CA HIS A 59 -7.57 -12.81 -9.57
C HIS A 59 -8.23 -14.00 -10.29
N ASP A 60 -7.76 -14.24 -11.51
CA ASP A 60 -8.16 -15.40 -12.30
C ASP A 60 -7.46 -16.65 -11.76
N CYS A 61 -8.22 -17.51 -11.08
CA CYS A 61 -7.75 -18.79 -10.55
C CYS A 61 -7.43 -19.75 -11.70
N ARG A 62 -6.18 -19.76 -12.13
CA ARG A 62 -5.66 -20.82 -13.02
C ARG A 62 -5.34 -22.04 -12.18
N HIS A 63 -6.31 -22.93 -12.02
CA HIS A 63 -6.05 -24.28 -11.52
C HIS A 63 -5.03 -24.94 -12.45
N ARG A 64 -3.88 -25.35 -11.92
CA ARG A 64 -2.95 -26.25 -12.59
C ARG A 64 -2.90 -27.56 -11.83
#